data_AF-A0A8J5NAM1-F1
#
_entry.id   AF-A0A8J5NAM1-F1
#
_cell.length_a   1.000
_cell.length_b   1.000
_cell.length_c   1.000
_cell.angle_alpha   90.00
_cell.angle_beta   90.00
_cell.angle_gamma   90.00
#
_symmetry.space_group_name_H-M   'P 1'
#
loop_
_entity.id
_entity.type
_entity.pdbx_description
1 polymer ?
#
loop_
_entity_poly.entity_id
_entity_poly.type
_entity_poly.pdbx_seq_one_letter_code
_entity_poly.pdbx_strand_id
1 'polypeptide(L)'
;MFLHYPEIKSTLENICSDSRQTVATKLEGEGLIRQMEAFETAILTVIWYKILTRFNATSLSLQKVETELLSVVKLYESLISFVSEMRQGQFDEIEDQARAFAEPVYTETTKRTRKRKHFFDESVGTETQLDPREKFKVDNFYTILDCLRNELEHRVNAYSEIKKLFSFLTEYDSMKYDDLKAQLELVVSTYSSDLEASVLDEFLQFKDILSSESDRSVTNISTLLRSKGGILTTAFPNISILVRIFLTIPLQIVKERGLSLLYLG
;
A
#
# COMPACT_ATOMS: atom_id res chain seq x y z
N MET A 1 4.38 -16.99 -6.83
CA MET A 1 2.97 -17.39 -6.65
C MET A 1 2.39 -17.96 -7.94
N PHE A 2 2.33 -17.22 -9.05
CA PHE A 2 1.99 -17.75 -10.38
C PHE A 2 2.86 -18.96 -10.81
N LEU A 3 4.19 -18.88 -10.62
CA LEU A 3 5.10 -19.99 -10.95
C LEU A 3 4.94 -21.25 -10.07
N HIS A 4 4.46 -21.10 -8.84
CA HIS A 4 4.35 -22.21 -7.88
C HIS A 4 2.96 -22.83 -7.86
N TYR A 5 2.03 -22.32 -8.66
CA TYR A 5 0.65 -22.82 -8.73
C TYR A 5 0.56 -24.33 -9.01
N PRO A 6 1.32 -24.87 -9.99
CA PRO A 6 1.31 -26.31 -10.27
C PRO A 6 1.95 -27.13 -9.15
N GLU A 7 3.00 -26.60 -8.51
CA GLU A 7 3.72 -27.26 -7.42
C GLU A 7 2.84 -27.37 -6.16
N ILE A 8 2.10 -26.30 -5.84
CA ILE A 8 1.13 -26.28 -4.73
C ILE A 8 0.00 -27.28 -5.01
N LYS A 9 -0.54 -27.29 -6.22
CA LYS A 9 -1.58 -28.24 -6.61
C LYS A 9 -1.11 -29.69 -6.48
N SER A 10 0.07 -30.01 -7.03
CA SER A 10 0.66 -31.34 -6.94
C SER A 10 0.90 -31.78 -5.49
N THR A 11 1.36 -30.85 -4.64
CA THR A 11 1.54 -31.13 -3.21
C THR A 11 0.22 -31.46 -2.53
N LEU A 12 -0.86 -30.73 -2.83
CA LEU A 12 -2.21 -31.02 -2.32
C LEU A 12 -2.74 -32.35 -2.84
N GLU A 13 -2.54 -32.69 -4.10
CA GLU A 13 -2.92 -33.99 -4.69
C GLU A 13 -2.22 -35.15 -3.99
N ASN A 14 -0.94 -34.98 -3.66
CA ASN A 14 -0.16 -35.95 -2.89
C ASN A 14 -0.71 -36.13 -1.47
N ILE A 15 -1.12 -35.05 -0.80
CA ILE A 15 -1.73 -35.10 0.53
C ILE A 15 -3.10 -35.80 0.48
N CYS A 16 -3.92 -35.53 -0.53
CA CYS A 16 -5.22 -36.18 -0.68
C CYS A 16 -5.09 -37.69 -0.94
N SER A 17 -4.05 -38.07 -1.68
CA SER A 17 -3.80 -39.47 -2.06
C SER A 17 -3.10 -40.28 -0.95
N ASP A 18 -2.51 -39.64 0.07
CA ASP A 18 -1.79 -40.33 1.15
C ASP A 18 -2.74 -41.11 2.07
N SER A 19 -2.61 -42.43 2.12
CA SER A 19 -3.43 -43.32 2.97
C SER A 19 -3.28 -43.08 4.47
N ARG A 20 -2.23 -42.36 4.90
CA ARG A 20 -1.97 -42.02 6.31
C ARG A 20 -2.73 -40.77 6.78
N GLN A 21 -3.32 -40.00 5.87
CA GLN A 21 -4.07 -38.79 6.21
C GLN A 21 -5.51 -39.09 6.63
N THR A 22 -6.06 -38.24 7.50
CA THR A 22 -7.46 -38.38 7.94
C THR A 22 -8.43 -38.13 6.79
N VAL A 23 -9.62 -38.74 6.85
CA VAL A 23 -10.67 -38.51 5.85
C VAL A 23 -11.03 -37.02 5.75
N ALA A 24 -11.06 -36.30 6.89
CA ALA A 24 -11.31 -34.87 6.92
C ALA A 24 -10.25 -34.08 6.14
N THR A 25 -8.96 -34.35 6.39
CA THR A 25 -7.84 -33.69 5.71
C THR A 25 -7.87 -33.93 4.19
N LYS A 26 -8.25 -35.12 3.75
CA LYS A 26 -8.41 -35.44 2.32
C LYS A 26 -9.55 -34.65 1.69
N LEU A 27 -10.71 -34.60 2.33
CA LEU A 27 -11.87 -33.86 1.84
C LEU A 27 -11.59 -32.34 1.80
N GLU A 28 -10.87 -31.80 2.78
CA GLU A 28 -10.42 -30.40 2.77
C GLU A 28 -9.45 -30.14 1.61
N GLY A 29 -8.45 -31.00 1.41
CA GLY A 29 -7.50 -30.89 0.30
C GLY A 29 -8.18 -30.95 -1.06
N GLU A 30 -9.13 -31.87 -1.26
CA GLU A 30 -9.95 -31.96 -2.48
C GLU A 30 -10.82 -30.71 -2.69
N GLY A 31 -11.30 -30.09 -1.60
CA GLY A 31 -12.02 -28.83 -1.64
C GLY A 31 -11.14 -27.67 -2.09
N LEU A 32 -9.91 -27.58 -1.57
CA LEU A 32 -8.92 -26.58 -1.97
C LEU A 32 -8.50 -26.75 -3.44
N ILE A 33 -8.27 -27.98 -3.89
CA ILE A 33 -7.96 -28.28 -5.29
C ILE A 33 -9.10 -27.78 -6.19
N ARG A 34 -10.36 -28.05 -5.85
CA ARG A 34 -11.52 -27.55 -6.60
C ARG A 34 -11.59 -26.02 -6.64
N GLN A 35 -11.23 -25.34 -5.55
CA GLN A 35 -11.14 -23.89 -5.53
C GLN A 35 -10.00 -23.38 -6.42
N MET A 36 -8.84 -24.04 -6.42
CA MET A 36 -7.72 -23.71 -7.30
C MET A 36 -8.03 -24.00 -8.77
N GLU A 37 -8.89 -24.96 -9.08
CA GLU A 37 -9.28 -25.22 -10.47
C GLU A 37 -10.33 -24.23 -11.01
N ALA A 38 -10.99 -23.46 -10.14
CA ALA A 38 -11.92 -22.43 -10.57
C ALA A 38 -11.22 -21.32 -11.36
N PHE A 39 -11.81 -20.95 -12.50
CA PHE A 39 -11.26 -19.93 -13.39
C PHE A 39 -11.09 -18.58 -12.69
N GLU A 40 -12.05 -18.21 -11.83
CA GLU A 40 -12.00 -17.02 -11.00
C GLU A 40 -10.77 -16.99 -10.09
N THR A 41 -10.38 -18.14 -9.51
CA THR A 41 -9.18 -18.25 -8.66
C THR A 41 -7.92 -18.06 -9.48
N ALA A 42 -7.88 -18.58 -10.71
CA ALA A 42 -6.77 -18.34 -11.63
C ALA A 42 -6.64 -16.86 -11.99
N ILE A 43 -7.74 -16.19 -12.32
CA ILE A 43 -7.77 -14.73 -12.57
C ILE A 43 -7.28 -13.96 -11.35
N LEU A 44 -7.81 -14.26 -10.16
CA LEU A 44 -7.38 -13.62 -8.91
C LEU A 44 -5.90 -13.85 -8.63
N THR A 45 -5.36 -15.03 -8.95
CA THR A 45 -3.94 -15.34 -8.78
C THR A 45 -3.06 -14.43 -9.65
N VAL A 46 -3.45 -14.19 -10.90
CA VAL A 46 -2.74 -13.27 -11.80
C VAL A 46 -2.84 -11.82 -11.29
N ILE A 47 -4.04 -11.38 -10.88
CA ILE A 47 -4.27 -10.04 -10.30
C ILE A 47 -3.36 -9.81 -9.09
N TRP A 48 -3.42 -10.71 -8.10
CA TRP A 48 -2.64 -10.58 -6.88
C TRP A 48 -1.15 -10.68 -7.14
N TYR A 49 -0.70 -11.54 -8.06
CA TYR A 49 0.70 -11.59 -8.44
C TYR A 49 1.21 -10.24 -8.97
N LYS A 50 0.47 -9.61 -9.91
CA LYS A 50 0.85 -8.30 -10.46
C LYS A 50 0.86 -7.22 -9.36
N ILE A 51 -0.20 -7.15 -8.55
CA ILE A 51 -0.34 -6.17 -7.46
C ILE A 51 0.77 -6.34 -6.42
N LEU A 52 0.89 -7.52 -5.81
CA LEU A 52 1.85 -7.78 -4.74
C LEU A 52 3.29 -7.58 -5.19
N THR A 53 3.62 -7.90 -6.44
CA THR A 53 4.97 -7.67 -6.99
C THR A 53 5.32 -6.17 -6.98
N ARG A 54 4.42 -5.31 -7.47
CA ARG A 54 4.66 -3.87 -7.51
C ARG A 54 4.62 -3.23 -6.12
N PHE A 55 3.67 -3.64 -5.29
CA PHE A 55 3.57 -3.16 -3.91
C PHE A 55 4.81 -3.54 -3.09
N ASN A 56 5.31 -4.77 -3.23
CA ASN A 56 6.54 -5.20 -2.56
C ASN A 56 7.75 -4.38 -3.02
N ALA A 57 7.91 -4.13 -4.31
CA ALA A 57 9.01 -3.31 -4.84
C ALA A 57 8.98 -1.87 -4.29
N THR A 58 7.79 -1.26 -4.20
CA THR A 58 7.61 0.05 -3.58
C THR A 58 7.87 0.01 -2.08
N SER A 59 7.34 -0.99 -1.37
CA SER A 59 7.56 -1.16 0.08
C SER A 59 9.05 -1.31 0.42
N LEU A 60 9.79 -2.11 -0.35
CA LEU A 60 11.25 -2.25 -0.19
C LEU A 60 11.98 -0.93 -0.45
N SER A 61 11.51 -0.12 -1.41
CA SER A 61 12.08 1.21 -1.65
C SER A 61 11.82 2.15 -0.47
N LEU A 62 10.59 2.18 0.06
CA LEU A 62 10.20 3.03 1.19
C LEU A 62 10.91 2.65 2.51
N GLN A 63 11.33 1.39 2.65
CA GLN A 63 12.07 0.93 3.82
C GLN A 63 13.55 1.34 3.81
N LYS A 64 14.07 1.92 2.72
CA LYS A 64 15.45 2.41 2.69
C LYS A 64 15.59 3.68 3.53
N VAL A 65 16.66 3.73 4.33
CA VAL A 65 16.95 4.81 5.30
C VAL A 65 17.07 6.19 4.63
N GLU A 66 17.37 6.22 3.33
CA GLU A 66 17.60 7.42 2.53
C GLU A 66 16.33 7.95 1.83
N THR A 67 15.14 7.42 2.13
CA THR A 67 13.94 7.81 1.38
C THR A 67 13.48 9.21 1.77
N GLU A 68 13.78 10.17 0.89
CA GLU A 68 13.27 11.54 0.97
C GLU A 68 11.73 11.57 0.88
N LEU A 69 11.09 12.47 1.63
CA LEU A 69 9.63 12.61 1.66
C LEU A 69 9.02 12.86 0.27
N LEU A 70 9.72 13.58 -0.61
CA LEU A 70 9.33 13.76 -2.01
C LEU A 70 9.28 12.42 -2.77
N SER A 71 10.22 11.53 -2.51
CA SER A 71 10.28 10.21 -3.13
C SER A 71 9.14 9.32 -2.64
N VAL A 72 8.73 9.45 -1.37
CA VAL A 72 7.57 8.71 -0.83
C VAL A 72 6.29 9.06 -1.59
N VAL A 73 5.98 10.35 -1.75
CA VAL A 73 4.78 10.81 -2.47
C VAL A 73 4.77 10.30 -3.91
N LYS A 74 5.89 10.47 -4.64
CA LYS A 74 6.02 9.98 -6.03
C LYS A 74 5.83 8.47 -6.16
N LEU A 75 6.32 7.70 -5.21
CA LEU A 75 6.16 6.24 -5.21
C LEU A 75 4.70 5.81 -5.03
N TYR A 76 3.95 6.49 -4.15
CA TYR A 76 2.52 6.25 -3.99
C TYR A 76 1.71 6.71 -5.21
N GLU A 77 1.99 7.89 -5.77
CA GLU A 77 1.37 8.37 -7.01
C GLU A 77 1.59 7.37 -8.16
N SER A 78 2.81 6.85 -8.31
CA SER A 78 3.12 5.83 -9.30
C SER A 78 2.34 4.53 -9.09
N LEU A 79 2.13 4.09 -7.84
CA LEU A 79 1.28 2.94 -7.54
C LEU A 79 -0.21 3.20 -7.86
N ILE A 80 -0.71 4.40 -7.59
CA ILE A 80 -2.08 4.80 -7.94
C ILE A 80 -2.28 4.74 -9.45
N SER A 81 -1.34 5.27 -10.23
CA SER A 81 -1.37 5.18 -11.70
C SER A 81 -1.37 3.73 -12.17
N PHE A 82 -0.48 2.89 -11.61
CA PHE A 82 -0.43 1.47 -11.94
C PHE A 82 -1.77 0.73 -11.69
N VAL A 83 -2.40 0.96 -10.53
CA VAL A 83 -3.71 0.35 -10.21
C VAL A 83 -4.81 0.88 -11.15
N SER A 84 -4.75 2.17 -11.49
CA SER A 84 -5.73 2.81 -12.38
C SER A 84 -5.62 2.29 -13.82
N GLU A 85 -4.41 2.15 -14.35
CA GLU A 85 -4.15 1.56 -15.67
C GLU A 85 -4.61 0.10 -15.74
N MET A 86 -4.33 -0.68 -14.69
CA MET A 86 -4.82 -2.05 -14.57
C MET A 86 -6.35 -2.09 -14.68
N ARG A 87 -7.03 -1.25 -13.90
CA ARG A 87 -8.50 -1.17 -13.89
C ARG A 87 -9.09 -0.80 -15.24
N GLN A 88 -8.46 0.11 -15.98
CA GLN A 88 -8.99 0.67 -17.22
C GLN A 88 -8.92 -0.30 -18.40
N GLY A 89 -7.88 -1.14 -18.49
CA GLY A 89 -7.64 -1.89 -19.73
C GLY A 89 -6.99 -3.27 -19.60
N GLN A 90 -6.59 -3.73 -18.42
CA GLN A 90 -5.81 -4.97 -18.31
C GLN A 90 -6.62 -6.23 -18.03
N PHE A 91 -7.95 -6.13 -17.87
CA PHE A 91 -8.76 -7.30 -17.54
C PHE A 91 -8.62 -8.42 -18.58
N ASP A 92 -8.68 -8.08 -19.88
CA ASP A 92 -8.60 -9.07 -20.96
C ASP A 92 -7.23 -9.77 -20.96
N GLU A 93 -6.13 -9.02 -20.81
CA GLU A 93 -4.76 -9.58 -20.72
C GLU A 93 -4.59 -10.49 -19.48
N ILE A 94 -5.20 -10.12 -18.36
CA ILE A 94 -5.18 -10.89 -17.12
C ILE A 94 -5.99 -12.19 -17.27
N GLU A 95 -7.17 -12.08 -17.90
CA GLU A 95 -8.02 -13.22 -18.20
C GLU A 95 -7.31 -14.20 -19.14
N ASP A 96 -6.64 -13.71 -20.18
CA ASP A 96 -5.86 -14.53 -21.11
C ASP A 96 -4.67 -15.23 -20.42
N GLN A 97 -4.01 -14.58 -19.47
CA GLN A 97 -2.98 -15.23 -18.64
C GLN A 97 -3.56 -16.36 -17.78
N ALA A 98 -4.78 -16.20 -17.25
CA ALA A 98 -5.45 -17.24 -16.47
C ALA A 98 -5.79 -18.48 -17.34
N ARG A 99 -6.17 -18.27 -18.61
CA ARG A 99 -6.48 -19.34 -19.56
C ARG A 99 -5.31 -20.28 -19.83
N ALA A 100 -4.08 -19.85 -19.58
CA ALA A 100 -2.90 -20.69 -19.77
C ALA A 100 -2.81 -21.85 -18.77
N PHE A 101 -3.53 -21.79 -17.64
CA PHE A 101 -3.43 -22.78 -16.57
C PHE A 101 -4.75 -23.12 -15.86
N ALA A 102 -5.88 -22.58 -16.32
CA ALA A 102 -7.21 -22.92 -15.86
C ALA A 102 -8.23 -22.91 -17.02
N GLU A 103 -9.25 -23.75 -16.91
CA GLU A 103 -10.32 -23.85 -17.91
C GLU A 103 -11.15 -22.55 -17.90
N PRO A 104 -11.44 -21.92 -19.06
CA PRO A 104 -12.16 -20.64 -19.15
C PRO A 104 -13.67 -20.76 -18.91
N VAL A 105 -14.06 -21.37 -17.80
CA VAL A 105 -15.45 -21.56 -17.40
C VAL A 105 -15.67 -20.89 -16.05
N TYR A 106 -16.41 -19.78 -16.06
CA TYR A 106 -16.87 -19.14 -14.84
C TYR A 106 -17.81 -20.07 -14.05
N THR A 107 -17.62 -20.15 -12.74
CA THR A 107 -18.44 -20.97 -11.84
C THR A 107 -19.92 -20.59 -11.89
N GLU A 108 -20.24 -19.31 -12.12
CA GLU A 108 -21.63 -18.86 -12.22
C GLU A 108 -22.37 -19.41 -13.43
N THR A 109 -21.67 -19.78 -14.51
CA THR A 109 -22.24 -20.47 -15.66
C THR A 109 -22.88 -21.81 -15.28
N THR A 110 -22.40 -22.43 -14.20
CA THR A 110 -22.91 -23.71 -13.68
C THR A 110 -23.95 -23.55 -12.56
N LYS A 111 -24.14 -22.33 -12.02
CA LYS A 111 -25.10 -22.07 -10.95
C LYS A 111 -26.50 -21.93 -11.52
N ARG A 112 -27.43 -22.76 -11.05
CA ARG A 112 -28.85 -22.72 -11.46
C ARG A 112 -29.45 -21.36 -11.10
N THR A 113 -29.87 -20.60 -12.10
CA THR A 113 -30.57 -19.32 -11.90
C THR A 113 -31.93 -19.57 -11.25
N ARG A 114 -32.11 -19.08 -10.03
CA ARG A 114 -33.38 -19.18 -9.30
C ARG A 114 -34.36 -18.19 -9.90
N LYS A 115 -35.29 -18.65 -10.73
CA LYS A 115 -36.42 -17.82 -11.18
C LYS A 115 -37.26 -17.40 -9.97
N ARG A 116 -37.35 -16.10 -9.70
CA ARG A 116 -38.26 -15.54 -8.70
C ARG A 116 -39.72 -15.81 -9.16
N LYS A 117 -40.59 -16.20 -8.23
CA LYS A 117 -42.04 -16.25 -8.50
C LYS A 117 -42.54 -14.80 -8.58
N HIS A 118 -43.06 -14.40 -9.74
CA HIS A 118 -43.76 -13.13 -9.91
C HIS A 118 -45.22 -13.26 -9.46
N PHE A 119 -45.77 -12.19 -8.88
CA PHE A 119 -47.21 -12.05 -8.68
C PHE A 119 -47.88 -11.51 -9.95
N PHE A 120 -49.19 -11.76 -10.10
CA PHE A 120 -49.97 -11.47 -11.32
C PHE A 120 -49.94 -9.99 -11.75
N ASP A 121 -49.60 -9.07 -10.84
CA ASP A 121 -49.62 -7.62 -11.05
C ASP A 121 -48.21 -6.97 -11.14
N GLU A 122 -47.12 -7.75 -11.01
CA GLU A 122 -45.77 -7.22 -11.20
C GLU A 122 -45.40 -7.24 -12.70
N SER A 123 -45.17 -6.06 -13.28
CA SER A 123 -44.57 -5.95 -14.61
C SER A 123 -43.23 -6.69 -14.65
N VAL A 124 -43.01 -7.52 -15.68
CA VAL A 124 -41.74 -8.23 -15.92
C VAL A 124 -40.68 -7.20 -16.29
N GLY A 125 -40.11 -6.53 -15.28
CA GLY A 125 -38.85 -5.83 -15.44
C GLY A 125 -37.81 -6.88 -15.75
N THR A 126 -37.15 -6.77 -16.90
CA THR A 126 -36.02 -7.63 -17.25
C THR A 126 -34.95 -7.41 -16.19
N GLU A 127 -34.83 -8.32 -15.21
CA GLU A 127 -33.68 -8.33 -14.31
C GLU A 127 -32.44 -8.43 -15.20
N THR A 128 -31.62 -7.38 -15.24
CA THR A 128 -30.39 -7.35 -16.03
C THR A 128 -29.41 -8.35 -15.41
N GLN A 129 -29.48 -9.59 -15.86
CA GLN A 129 -28.50 -10.60 -15.49
C GLN A 129 -27.23 -10.31 -16.26
N LEU A 130 -26.22 -9.79 -15.55
CA LEU A 130 -24.87 -9.66 -16.07
C LEU A 130 -24.38 -11.06 -16.47
N ASP A 131 -23.68 -11.13 -17.61
CA ASP A 131 -22.93 -12.32 -17.96
C ASP A 131 -21.91 -12.66 -16.84
N PRO A 132 -21.65 -13.94 -16.53
CA PRO A 132 -20.70 -14.34 -15.48
C PRO A 132 -19.35 -13.60 -15.52
N ARG A 133 -18.83 -13.32 -16.72
CA ARG A 133 -17.61 -12.55 -16.91
C ARG A 133 -17.75 -11.11 -16.40
N GLU A 134 -18.79 -10.42 -16.86
CA GLU A 134 -19.04 -9.02 -16.48
C GLU A 134 -19.38 -8.90 -15.00
N LYS A 135 -20.10 -9.88 -14.45
CA LYS A 135 -20.36 -9.94 -13.01
C LYS A 135 -19.09 -10.12 -12.20
N PHE A 136 -18.21 -11.05 -12.58
CA PHE A 136 -16.92 -11.20 -11.92
C PHE A 136 -16.09 -9.91 -12.00
N LYS A 137 -16.09 -9.26 -13.17
CA LYS A 137 -15.38 -8.01 -13.41
C LYS A 137 -15.87 -6.87 -12.51
N VAL A 138 -17.19 -6.72 -12.37
CA VAL A 138 -17.80 -5.70 -11.49
C VAL A 138 -17.59 -6.04 -10.02
N ASP A 139 -17.97 -7.25 -9.61
CA ASP A 139 -18.03 -7.62 -8.19
C ASP A 139 -16.63 -7.81 -7.57
N ASN A 140 -15.65 -8.24 -8.37
CA ASN A 140 -14.30 -8.56 -7.89
C ASN A 140 -13.25 -7.62 -8.45
N PHE A 141 -13.06 -7.59 -9.78
CA PHE A 141 -11.93 -6.88 -10.37
C PHE A 141 -11.97 -5.37 -10.09
N TYR A 142 -13.10 -4.72 -10.38
CA TYR A 142 -13.26 -3.29 -10.07
C TYR A 142 -13.27 -3.02 -8.58
N THR A 143 -14.01 -3.80 -7.79
CA THR A 143 -14.05 -3.65 -6.33
C THR A 143 -12.66 -3.71 -5.68
N ILE A 144 -11.83 -4.67 -6.07
CA ILE A 144 -10.45 -4.82 -5.54
C ILE A 144 -9.61 -3.60 -5.90
N LEU A 145 -9.62 -3.18 -7.16
CA LEU A 145 -8.77 -2.08 -7.64
C LEU A 145 -9.24 -0.72 -7.13
N ASP A 146 -10.56 -0.51 -7.00
CA ASP A 146 -11.12 0.72 -6.44
C ASP A 146 -10.81 0.84 -4.95
N CYS A 147 -10.92 -0.26 -4.20
CA CYS A 147 -10.54 -0.30 -2.80
C CYS A 147 -9.04 0.01 -2.62
N LEU A 148 -8.17 -0.66 -3.39
CA LEU A 148 -6.73 -0.42 -3.33
C LEU A 148 -6.36 1.02 -3.70
N ARG A 149 -7.00 1.56 -4.74
CA ARG A 149 -6.79 2.94 -5.15
C ARG A 149 -7.17 3.92 -4.04
N ASN A 150 -8.34 3.73 -3.42
CA ASN A 150 -8.80 4.60 -2.33
C ASN A 150 -7.83 4.56 -1.13
N GLU A 151 -7.36 3.37 -0.74
CA GLU A 151 -6.36 3.23 0.33
C GLU A 151 -5.03 3.91 0.00
N LEU A 152 -4.57 3.81 -1.25
CA LEU A 152 -3.37 4.51 -1.71
C LEU A 152 -3.56 6.04 -1.73
N GLU A 153 -4.72 6.52 -2.18
CA GLU A 153 -5.09 7.94 -2.17
C GLU A 153 -5.13 8.50 -0.74
N HIS A 154 -5.72 7.78 0.22
CA HIS A 154 -5.67 8.16 1.63
C HIS A 154 -4.24 8.28 2.15
N ARG A 155 -3.36 7.33 1.81
CA ARG A 155 -1.96 7.36 2.24
C ARG A 155 -1.18 8.52 1.62
N VAL A 156 -1.28 8.72 0.30
CA VAL A 156 -0.54 9.81 -0.37
C VAL A 156 -0.97 11.18 0.14
N ASN A 157 -2.26 11.35 0.47
CA ASN A 157 -2.76 12.59 1.09
C ASN A 157 -2.14 12.81 2.46
N ALA A 158 -2.06 11.78 3.32
CA ALA A 158 -1.40 11.89 4.61
C ALA A 158 0.08 12.31 4.48
N TYR A 159 0.83 11.69 3.56
CA TYR A 159 2.22 12.09 3.31
C TYR A 159 2.35 13.49 2.70
N SER A 160 1.36 13.92 1.92
CA SER A 160 1.32 15.27 1.36
C SER A 160 1.09 16.32 2.45
N GLU A 161 0.24 16.04 3.45
CA GLU A 161 0.07 16.92 4.62
C GLU A 161 1.35 16.97 5.47
N ILE A 162 1.99 15.83 5.70
CA ILE A 162 3.30 15.79 6.39
C ILE A 162 4.33 16.62 5.63
N LYS A 163 4.33 16.54 4.29
CA LYS A 163 5.22 17.35 3.45
C LYS A 163 4.95 18.85 3.58
N LYS A 164 3.68 19.26 3.56
CA LYS A 164 3.32 20.67 3.76
C LYS A 164 3.83 21.22 5.09
N LEU A 165 3.81 20.40 6.14
CA LEU A 165 4.29 20.78 7.46
C LEU A 165 5.82 20.76 7.54
N PHE A 166 6.48 19.69 7.10
CA PHE A 166 7.88 19.42 7.44
C PHE A 166 8.87 19.49 6.27
N SER A 167 8.45 19.85 5.05
CA SER A 167 9.37 19.91 3.91
C SER A 167 10.54 20.86 4.13
N PHE A 168 10.40 21.89 4.99
CA PHE A 168 11.51 22.76 5.35
C PHE A 168 12.67 22.00 6.03
N LEU A 169 12.47 20.85 6.67
CA LEU A 169 13.57 20.07 7.25
C LEU A 169 14.49 19.46 6.17
N THR A 170 14.01 19.32 4.94
CA THR A 170 14.75 18.69 3.83
C THR A 170 15.04 19.65 2.68
N GLU A 171 14.19 20.65 2.45
CA GLU A 171 14.22 21.52 1.27
C GLU A 171 14.54 23.00 1.62
N TYR A 172 14.97 23.32 2.85
CA TYR A 172 15.21 24.71 3.31
C TYR A 172 16.26 25.51 2.52
N ASP A 173 17.16 24.86 1.78
CA ASP A 173 18.16 25.54 0.96
C ASP A 173 17.55 26.13 -0.32
N SER A 174 16.49 25.53 -0.85
CA SER A 174 15.79 25.98 -2.05
C SER A 174 14.54 26.82 -1.76
N MET A 175 14.08 26.87 -0.50
CA MET A 175 12.94 27.68 -0.08
C MET A 175 13.26 29.17 0.00
N LYS A 176 12.29 30.00 -0.41
CA LYS A 176 12.31 31.43 -0.12
C LYS A 176 12.00 31.68 1.35
N TYR A 177 12.46 32.80 1.87
CA TYR A 177 12.23 33.20 3.25
C TYR A 177 10.73 33.23 3.61
N ASP A 178 9.90 33.82 2.75
CA ASP A 178 8.46 33.93 3.01
C ASP A 178 7.77 32.54 3.04
N ASP A 179 8.20 31.62 2.17
CA ASP A 179 7.69 30.25 2.12
C ASP A 179 8.09 29.46 3.38
N LEU A 180 9.36 29.60 3.79
CA LEU A 180 9.89 28.99 5.02
C LEU A 180 9.14 29.52 6.25
N LYS A 181 8.96 30.84 6.33
CA LYS A 181 8.23 31.49 7.42
C LYS A 181 6.79 30.98 7.50
N ALA A 182 6.09 30.94 6.38
CA ALA A 182 4.71 30.45 6.34
C ALA A 182 4.60 28.98 6.78
N GLN A 183 5.54 28.11 6.36
CA GLN A 183 5.56 26.71 6.84
C GLN A 183 5.82 26.61 8.33
N LEU A 184 6.79 27.36 8.86
CA LEU A 184 7.10 27.33 10.29
C LEU A 184 5.93 27.86 11.14
N GLU A 185 5.27 28.94 10.69
CA GLU A 185 4.04 29.45 11.34
C GLU A 185 2.92 28.40 11.31
N LEU A 186 2.76 27.68 10.19
CA LEU A 186 1.79 26.60 10.07
C LEU A 186 2.10 25.47 11.06
N VAL A 187 3.36 25.04 11.18
CA VAL A 187 3.74 23.98 12.13
C VAL A 187 3.55 24.42 13.57
N VAL A 188 3.92 25.66 13.91
CA VAL A 188 3.66 26.24 15.25
C VAL A 188 2.17 26.25 15.56
N SER A 189 1.33 26.63 14.60
CA SER A 189 -0.12 26.61 14.79
C SER A 189 -0.69 25.19 14.96
N THR A 190 -0.07 24.20 14.31
CA THR A 190 -0.49 22.79 14.37
C THR A 190 -0.07 22.13 15.69
N TYR A 191 1.10 22.47 16.21
CA TYR A 191 1.69 21.95 17.45
C TYR A 191 1.86 23.05 18.50
N SER A 192 0.83 23.87 18.71
CA SER A 192 0.90 25.06 19.56
C SER A 192 1.16 24.78 21.05
N SER A 193 0.98 23.53 21.49
CA SER A 193 1.30 23.08 22.84
C SER A 193 2.76 22.70 23.02
N ASP A 194 3.47 22.42 21.92
CA ASP A 194 4.84 21.91 21.93
C ASP A 194 5.85 22.92 21.36
N LEU A 195 5.40 23.90 20.58
CA LEU A 195 6.28 24.84 19.87
C LEU A 195 6.03 26.30 20.21
N GLU A 196 7.10 27.07 20.30
CA GLU A 196 7.07 28.52 20.55
C GLU A 196 7.17 29.33 19.24
N ALA A 197 6.72 30.58 19.26
CA ALA A 197 6.83 31.47 18.10
C ALA A 197 8.28 31.78 17.69
N SER A 198 9.24 31.55 18.59
CA SER A 198 10.69 31.70 18.37
C SER A 198 11.30 30.67 17.41
N VAL A 199 10.52 29.65 16.98
CA VAL A 199 10.96 28.60 16.04
C VAL A 199 11.64 29.18 14.79
N LEU A 200 11.13 30.28 14.23
CA LEU A 200 11.71 30.88 13.02
C LEU A 200 13.14 31.36 13.26
N ASP A 201 13.36 32.15 14.30
CA ASP A 201 14.68 32.69 14.63
C ASP A 201 15.66 31.56 14.98
N GLU A 202 15.16 30.58 15.73
CA GLU A 202 15.92 29.38 16.10
C GLU A 202 16.33 28.55 14.87
N PHE A 203 15.42 28.36 13.91
CA PHE A 203 15.70 27.63 12.66
C PHE A 203 16.70 28.37 11.77
N LEU A 204 16.59 29.69 11.66
CA LEU A 204 17.52 30.52 10.89
C LEU A 204 18.94 30.44 11.45
N GLN A 205 19.08 30.52 12.78
CA GLN A 205 20.39 30.34 13.43
C GLN A 205 20.92 28.90 13.26
N PHE A 206 20.05 27.89 13.38
CA PHE A 206 20.44 26.50 13.24
C PHE A 206 20.90 26.15 11.80
N LYS A 207 20.34 26.82 10.79
CA LYS A 207 20.73 26.66 9.38
C LYS A 207 22.23 26.93 9.16
N ASP A 208 22.81 27.89 9.87
CA ASP A 208 24.25 28.17 9.79
C ASP A 208 25.09 26.99 10.27
N ILE A 209 24.63 26.25 11.28
CA ILE A 209 25.30 25.03 11.75
C ILE A 209 25.22 23.94 10.67
N LEU A 210 24.02 23.72 10.11
CA LEU A 210 23.81 22.74 9.04
C LEU A 210 24.62 23.04 7.78
N SER A 211 24.94 24.31 7.52
CA SER A 211 25.76 24.72 6.37
C SER A 211 27.15 24.06 6.37
N SER A 212 27.67 23.74 7.57
CA SER A 212 28.97 23.10 7.78
C SER A 212 28.93 21.56 7.74
N GLU A 213 27.74 20.96 7.74
CA GLU A 213 27.54 19.51 7.73
C GLU A 213 27.48 18.96 6.30
N SER A 214 28.16 17.83 6.07
CA SER A 214 28.14 17.11 4.80
C SER A 214 26.87 16.28 4.61
N ASP A 215 26.34 15.70 5.71
CA ASP A 215 25.05 15.01 5.75
C ASP A 215 24.01 15.92 6.42
N ARG A 216 22.99 16.33 5.66
CA ARG A 216 21.91 17.20 6.14
C ARG A 216 20.60 16.44 6.32
N SER A 217 20.65 15.10 6.34
CA SER A 217 19.48 14.27 6.61
C SER A 217 18.89 14.57 7.99
N VAL A 218 17.58 14.42 8.14
CA VAL A 218 16.90 14.63 9.44
C VAL A 218 17.45 13.69 10.52
N THR A 219 17.92 12.50 10.12
CA THR A 219 18.63 11.58 11.01
C THR A 219 19.94 12.17 11.53
N ASN A 220 20.73 12.81 10.66
CA ASN A 220 21.96 13.49 11.09
C ASN A 220 21.66 14.75 11.92
N ILE A 221 20.61 15.51 11.59
CA ILE A 221 20.17 16.63 12.43
C ILE A 221 19.87 16.14 13.85
N SER A 222 19.18 15.01 13.96
CA SER A 222 18.83 14.37 15.24
C SER A 222 20.05 13.92 16.04
N THR A 223 21.07 13.35 15.39
CA THR A 223 22.34 12.97 16.06
C THR A 223 23.15 14.19 16.46
N LEU A 224 23.21 15.22 15.61
CA LEU A 224 23.89 16.48 15.87
C LEU A 224 23.31 17.18 17.12
N LEU A 225 21.98 17.30 17.21
CA LEU A 225 21.30 17.88 18.37
C LEU A 225 21.61 17.16 19.69
N ARG A 226 21.80 15.84 19.65
CA ARG A 226 22.17 15.01 20.81
C ARG A 226 23.66 14.98 21.10
N SER A 227 24.51 15.45 20.17
CA SER A 227 25.96 15.42 20.32
C SER A 227 26.45 16.41 21.40
N LYS A 228 27.72 16.28 21.79
CA LYS A 228 28.41 17.20 22.73
C LYS A 228 27.62 17.48 24.03
N GLY A 229 27.00 16.44 24.59
CA GLY A 229 26.25 16.54 25.85
C GLY A 229 24.90 17.27 25.73
N GLY A 230 24.35 17.41 24.53
CA GLY A 230 23.03 18.04 24.32
C GLY A 230 23.05 19.57 24.32
N ILE A 231 24.21 20.21 24.21
CA ILE A 231 24.33 21.68 24.18
C ILE A 231 23.46 22.30 23.08
N LEU A 232 23.39 21.65 21.91
CA LEU A 232 22.55 22.08 20.81
C LEU A 232 21.06 21.83 21.08
N THR A 233 20.71 20.80 21.84
CA THR A 233 19.31 20.61 22.27
C THR A 233 18.87 21.72 23.23
N THR A 234 19.77 22.22 24.08
CA THR A 234 19.48 23.35 24.98
C THR A 234 19.41 24.68 24.25
N ALA A 235 20.29 24.90 23.26
CA ALA A 235 20.29 26.12 22.46
C ALA A 235 19.16 26.16 21.41
N PHE A 236 18.76 24.98 20.92
CA PHE A 236 17.74 24.81 19.88
C PHE A 236 16.64 23.82 20.33
N PRO A 237 15.85 24.17 21.37
CA PRO A 237 14.80 23.30 21.92
C PRO A 237 13.65 23.05 20.94
N ASN A 238 13.19 24.06 20.19
CA ASN A 238 12.11 23.91 19.23
C ASN A 238 12.52 23.04 18.04
N ILE A 239 13.76 23.19 17.54
CA ILE A 239 14.29 22.33 16.47
C ILE A 239 14.37 20.88 16.96
N SER A 240 14.79 20.68 18.21
CA SER A 240 14.80 19.36 18.84
C SER A 240 13.41 18.72 18.91
N ILE A 241 12.37 19.51 19.21
CA ILE A 241 10.97 19.05 19.21
C ILE A 241 10.51 18.73 17.79
N LEU A 242 10.74 19.61 16.82
CA LEU A 242 10.36 19.41 15.41
C LEU A 242 10.95 18.12 14.84
N VAL A 243 12.24 17.90 15.05
CA VAL A 243 12.94 16.70 14.57
C VAL A 243 12.42 15.44 15.26
N ARG A 244 12.09 15.51 16.56
CA ARG A 244 11.46 14.38 17.27
C ARG A 244 10.07 14.08 16.70
N ILE A 245 9.22 15.09 16.52
CA ILE A 245 7.89 14.91 15.93
C ILE A 245 8.04 14.25 14.57
N PHE A 246 8.86 14.81 13.67
CA PHE A 246 9.07 14.28 12.33
C PHE A 246 9.55 12.82 12.33
N LEU A 247 10.54 12.47 13.16
CA LEU A 247 11.08 11.10 13.23
C LEU A 247 10.14 10.09 13.90
N THR A 248 9.13 10.56 14.64
CA THR A 248 8.09 9.69 15.22
C THR A 248 6.89 9.49 14.31
N ILE A 249 6.77 10.27 13.23
CA ILE A 249 5.76 10.02 12.20
C ILE A 249 6.09 8.67 11.55
N PRO A 250 5.16 7.71 11.52
CA PRO A 250 5.40 6.43 10.88
C PRO A 250 5.52 6.64 9.36
N LEU A 251 6.73 6.89 8.89
CA LEU A 251 7.04 6.91 7.46
C LEU A 251 7.04 5.50 6.86
N GLN A 252 7.12 4.48 7.70
CA GLN A 252 7.13 3.08 7.31
C GLN A 252 5.72 2.51 7.41
N ILE A 253 5.27 1.90 6.31
CA ILE A 253 4.29 0.82 6.39
C ILE A 253 4.87 -0.14 7.42
N VAL A 254 4.15 -0.33 8.53
CA VAL A 254 4.41 -1.34 9.53
C VAL A 254 5.00 -2.55 8.81
N LYS A 255 6.20 -2.99 9.20
CA LYS A 255 6.58 -4.38 8.96
C LYS A 255 5.48 -5.19 9.61
N GLU A 256 4.42 -5.50 8.87
CA GLU A 256 3.46 -6.50 9.25
C GLU A 256 4.28 -7.78 9.26
N ARG A 257 4.82 -8.08 10.44
CA ARG A 257 5.61 -9.27 10.75
C ARG A 257 4.86 -10.57 10.44
N GLY A 258 3.63 -10.50 9.91
CA GLY A 258 2.82 -11.63 9.46
C GLY A 258 3.14 -12.13 8.04
N LEU A 259 3.57 -11.30 7.09
CA LEU A 259 3.77 -11.76 5.70
C LEU A 259 5.15 -12.38 5.45
N SER A 260 6.17 -11.99 6.22
CA SER A 260 7.51 -12.59 6.13
C SER A 260 7.62 -13.99 6.74
N LEU A 261 6.63 -14.44 7.52
CA LEU A 261 6.56 -15.80 8.06
C LEU A 261 5.98 -16.82 7.06
N LEU A 262 5.36 -16.36 5.95
CA LEU A 262 4.78 -17.25 4.93
C LEU A 262 5.76 -17.64 3.81
N TYR A 263 6.98 -17.08 3.80
CA TYR A 263 8.01 -17.38 2.80
C TYR A 263 9.19 -18.21 3.34
N LEU A 264 9.16 -18.59 4.62
CA LEU A 264 10.24 -19.34 5.28
C LEU A 264 9.72 -20.50 6.17
N GLY A 265 8.55 -21.05 5.85
CA GLY A 265 8.02 -22.27 6.45
C GLY A 265 7.93 -23.38 5.42
#